data_AF-A0A6P5FBQ7-F1
#
_entry.id   AF-A0A6P5FBQ7-F1
#
_cell.length_a   1.000
_cell.length_b   1.000
_cell.length_c   1.000
_cell.angle_alpha   90.00
_cell.angle_beta   90.00
_cell.angle_gamma   90.00
#
_symmetry.space_group_name_H-M   'P 1'
#
loop_
_entity.id
_entity.type
_entity.pdbx_description
1 polymer ?
#
loop_
_entity_poly.entity_id
_entity_poly.type
_entity_poly.pdbx_seq_one_letter_code
_entity_poly.pdbx_strand_id
1 'polypeptide(L)'
;MGDTTMEEEEEEEEEEEKGRRRRRWRWRWWVAVAMHSVLVLSGQSAATLLGRFYYDHGGSSMWLQTLTLSAAFPVLFLPRLLLFTPQSPPLPPPSPLLKLGLAYVGLGLITAVDSLLYSYGLLYLTVSAYSLVCATQLGFNAVFSYFINGEKFTDLTLNSLVLLTFSAAILAVRSDDDPTAGRHYGLGFVLTLAASALYSLILSLMELTFEKLVRSRSLRAVLDMQIYTAAVSTAAAAAGLFISGEYRGLRREAEGFGRGEVGYVMTLIWASVGWQVTNVGLVGLISEVSALFSNVISTLGIPIAPVFAVILFKDKMDGVKVISLLLAIWGFISYFYQHYLDYKAQKKATVLGERGDARDASA
;
A
#
# COMPACT_ATOMS: atom_id res chain seq x y z
N MET A 1 -51.48 32.24 -1.56
CA MET A 1 -50.84 31.98 -0.26
C MET A 1 -50.64 30.49 0.01
N GLY A 2 -50.87 29.59 -0.96
CA GLY A 2 -50.59 28.15 -0.83
C GLY A 2 -49.57 27.60 -1.84
N ASP A 3 -48.98 28.47 -2.68
CA ASP A 3 -47.92 28.10 -3.64
C ASP A 3 -46.55 28.10 -2.96
N THR A 4 -46.29 29.10 -2.11
CA THR A 4 -45.03 29.24 -1.37
C THR A 4 -44.77 28.11 -0.38
N THR A 5 -45.81 27.51 0.19
CA THR A 5 -45.66 26.39 1.14
C THR A 5 -45.30 25.07 0.46
N MET A 6 -45.69 24.87 -0.81
CA MET A 6 -45.34 23.67 -1.57
C MET A 6 -43.90 23.74 -2.07
N GLU A 7 -43.44 24.92 -2.50
CA GLU A 7 -42.04 25.14 -2.88
C GLU A 7 -41.09 24.98 -1.68
N GLU A 8 -41.46 25.47 -0.50
CA GLU A 8 -40.68 25.29 0.73
C GLU A 8 -40.60 23.81 1.17
N GLU A 9 -41.70 23.04 1.07
CA GLU A 9 -41.71 21.60 1.38
C GLU A 9 -40.88 20.78 0.36
N GLU A 10 -40.93 21.12 -0.93
CA GLU A 10 -40.11 20.47 -1.97
C GLU A 10 -38.61 20.78 -1.80
N GLU A 11 -38.25 22.00 -1.40
CA GLU A 11 -36.86 22.38 -1.10
C GLU A 11 -36.32 21.65 0.15
N GLU A 12 -37.13 21.52 1.21
CA GLU A 12 -36.77 20.76 2.40
C GLU A 12 -36.58 19.25 2.10
N GLU A 13 -37.45 18.64 1.30
CA GLU A 13 -37.30 17.24 0.88
C GLU A 13 -36.05 17.03 0.01
N GLU A 14 -35.74 17.95 -0.90
CA GLU A 14 -34.51 17.91 -1.69
C GLU A 14 -33.24 18.03 -0.82
N GLU A 15 -33.25 18.91 0.18
CA GLU A 15 -32.13 19.06 1.12
C GLU A 15 -31.95 17.83 2.00
N GLU A 16 -33.04 17.24 2.51
CA GLU A 16 -33.00 15.99 3.24
C GLU A 16 -32.48 14.82 2.38
N GLU A 17 -32.89 14.75 1.11
CA GLU A 17 -32.45 13.70 0.20
C GLU A 17 -30.97 13.87 -0.17
N LYS A 18 -30.52 15.11 -0.45
CA LYS A 18 -29.10 15.47 -0.63
C LYS A 18 -28.29 15.11 0.63
N GLY A 19 -28.81 15.38 1.81
CA GLY A 19 -28.22 15.03 3.10
C GLY A 19 -28.08 13.51 3.30
N ARG A 20 -29.13 12.74 3.01
CA ARG A 20 -29.11 11.26 3.06
C ARG A 20 -28.17 10.66 2.02
N ARG A 21 -28.12 11.21 0.81
CA ARG A 21 -27.17 10.78 -0.25
C ARG A 21 -25.72 11.04 0.19
N ARG A 22 -25.42 12.22 0.74
CA ARG A 22 -24.09 12.57 1.26
C ARG A 22 -23.65 11.67 2.42
N ARG A 23 -24.55 11.37 3.37
CA ARG A 23 -24.27 10.42 4.47
C ARG A 23 -24.02 9.00 3.96
N ARG A 24 -24.84 8.49 3.03
CA ARG A 24 -24.67 7.17 2.42
C ARG A 24 -23.35 7.07 1.65
N TRP A 25 -23.01 8.08 0.87
CA TRP A 25 -21.74 8.14 0.16
C TRP A 25 -20.54 8.13 1.12
N ARG A 26 -20.55 8.98 2.16
CA ARG A 26 -19.48 9.00 3.18
C ARG A 26 -19.32 7.66 3.88
N TRP A 27 -20.43 7.01 4.25
CA TRP A 27 -20.39 5.68 4.86
C TRP A 27 -19.74 4.64 3.95
N ARG A 28 -20.16 4.58 2.68
CA ARG A 28 -19.59 3.67 1.68
C ARG A 28 -18.10 3.92 1.46
N TRP A 29 -17.68 5.19 1.43
CA TRP A 29 -16.27 5.57 1.32
C TRP A 29 -15.46 5.10 2.54
N TRP A 30 -15.94 5.33 3.76
CA TRP A 30 -15.26 4.82 4.98
C TRP A 30 -15.14 3.30 5.01
N VAL A 31 -16.21 2.59 4.60
CA VAL A 31 -16.18 1.12 4.49
C VAL A 31 -15.16 0.67 3.44
N ALA A 32 -15.08 1.36 2.29
CA ALA A 32 -14.09 1.07 1.26
C ALA A 32 -12.66 1.28 1.79
N VAL A 33 -12.37 2.41 2.43
CA VAL A 33 -11.05 2.70 3.02
C VAL A 33 -10.67 1.65 4.07
N ALA A 34 -11.61 1.28 4.95
CA ALA A 34 -11.38 0.25 5.96
C ALA A 34 -11.11 -1.12 5.32
N MET A 35 -11.90 -1.50 4.31
CA MET A 35 -11.73 -2.77 3.60
C MET A 35 -10.36 -2.85 2.93
N HIS A 36 -9.97 -1.83 2.15
CA HIS A 36 -8.65 -1.80 1.51
C HIS A 36 -7.51 -1.80 2.54
N SER A 37 -7.66 -1.09 3.65
CA SER A 37 -6.67 -1.12 4.74
C SER A 37 -6.49 -2.53 5.32
N VAL A 38 -7.59 -3.26 5.54
CA VAL A 38 -7.53 -4.66 5.99
C VAL A 38 -6.86 -5.55 4.95
N LEU A 39 -7.13 -5.37 3.66
CA LEU A 39 -6.46 -6.12 2.59
C LEU A 39 -4.95 -5.89 2.61
N VAL A 40 -4.50 -4.62 2.72
CA VAL A 40 -3.07 -4.28 2.84
C VAL A 40 -2.43 -4.98 4.03
N LEU A 41 -3.00 -4.79 5.24
CA LEU A 41 -2.38 -5.27 6.47
C LEU A 41 -2.36 -6.81 6.57
N SER A 42 -3.46 -7.47 6.18
CA SER A 42 -3.57 -8.92 6.22
C SER A 42 -2.72 -9.60 5.14
N GLY A 43 -2.78 -9.10 3.90
CA GLY A 43 -2.00 -9.61 2.78
C GLY A 43 -0.50 -9.49 3.03
N GLN A 44 -0.04 -8.31 3.47
CA GLN A 44 1.38 -8.04 3.71
C GLN A 44 1.90 -8.91 4.86
N SER A 45 1.11 -9.07 5.92
CA SER A 45 1.48 -9.92 7.05
C SER A 45 1.62 -11.39 6.62
N ALA A 46 0.62 -11.93 5.91
CA ALA A 46 0.67 -13.31 5.42
C ALA A 46 1.86 -13.52 4.47
N ALA A 47 2.02 -12.65 3.48
CA ALA A 47 3.09 -12.77 2.48
C ALA A 47 4.48 -12.67 3.11
N THR A 48 4.68 -11.77 4.07
CA THR A 48 5.96 -11.62 4.78
C THR A 48 6.29 -12.86 5.61
N LEU A 49 5.30 -13.44 6.30
CA LEU A 49 5.52 -14.66 7.09
C LEU A 49 5.84 -15.87 6.19
N LEU A 50 5.16 -16.01 5.05
CA LEU A 50 5.45 -17.09 4.11
C LEU A 50 6.79 -16.89 3.40
N GLY A 51 7.17 -15.65 3.10
CA GLY A 51 8.51 -15.33 2.59
C GLY A 51 9.62 -15.72 3.57
N ARG A 52 9.44 -15.45 4.86
CA ARG A 52 10.37 -15.95 5.90
C ARG A 52 10.41 -17.47 5.97
N PHE A 53 9.23 -18.09 5.97
CA PHE A 53 9.12 -19.54 5.99
C PHE A 53 9.87 -20.19 4.81
N TYR A 54 9.85 -19.58 3.63
CA TYR A 54 10.62 -20.03 2.47
C TYR A 54 12.13 -20.01 2.74
N TYR A 55 12.68 -18.89 3.23
CA TYR A 55 14.12 -18.80 3.49
C TYR A 55 14.55 -19.70 4.65
N ASP A 56 13.76 -19.77 5.72
CA ASP A 56 14.06 -20.58 6.92
C ASP A 56 14.11 -22.09 6.60
N HIS A 57 13.43 -22.54 5.55
CA HIS A 57 13.37 -23.95 5.15
C HIS A 57 14.21 -24.27 3.89
N GLY A 58 15.16 -23.41 3.52
CA GLY A 58 16.17 -23.70 2.50
C GLY A 58 15.95 -23.05 1.13
N GLY A 59 15.00 -22.13 1.01
CA GLY A 59 14.85 -21.30 -0.17
C GLY A 59 16.03 -20.33 -0.35
N SER A 60 16.49 -20.14 -1.59
CA SER A 60 17.70 -19.37 -1.92
C SER A 60 17.57 -18.52 -3.19
N SER A 61 16.63 -18.83 -4.08
CA SER A 61 16.43 -18.07 -5.31
C SER A 61 15.80 -16.69 -5.07
N MET A 62 16.51 -15.66 -5.51
CA MET A 62 16.12 -14.25 -5.37
C MET A 62 15.14 -13.84 -6.46
N TRP A 63 15.35 -14.32 -7.69
CA TRP A 63 14.44 -14.04 -8.80
C TRP A 63 13.10 -14.75 -8.63
N LEU A 64 13.08 -15.92 -7.97
CA LEU A 64 11.83 -16.59 -7.62
C LEU A 64 11.03 -15.79 -6.58
N GLN A 65 11.69 -15.21 -5.58
CA GLN A 65 11.04 -14.33 -4.61
C GLN A 65 10.57 -13.02 -5.26
N THR A 66 11.36 -12.48 -6.20
CA THR A 66 10.95 -11.32 -7.02
C THR A 66 9.70 -11.65 -7.85
N LEU A 67 9.65 -12.83 -8.46
CA LEU A 67 8.47 -13.33 -9.16
C LEU A 67 7.27 -13.46 -8.22
N THR A 68 7.51 -13.94 -6.99
CA THR A 68 6.46 -14.18 -6.00
C THR A 68 5.66 -12.91 -5.71
N LEU A 69 6.27 -11.73 -5.77
CA LEU A 69 5.60 -10.44 -5.54
C LEU A 69 4.49 -10.12 -6.55
N SER A 70 4.56 -10.67 -7.77
CA SER A 70 3.63 -10.33 -8.86
C SER A 70 2.98 -11.54 -9.56
N ALA A 71 3.51 -12.75 -9.42
CA ALA A 71 3.10 -13.92 -10.21
C ALA A 71 1.64 -14.33 -10.05
N ALA A 72 0.99 -14.03 -8.92
CA ALA A 72 -0.43 -14.36 -8.70
C ALA A 72 -1.41 -13.36 -9.35
N PHE A 73 -0.96 -12.43 -10.20
CA PHE A 73 -1.86 -11.50 -10.90
C PHE A 73 -3.02 -12.19 -11.63
N PRO A 74 -2.91 -13.43 -12.18
CA PRO A 74 -4.04 -14.06 -12.86
C PRO A 74 -5.24 -14.30 -11.95
N VAL A 75 -5.03 -14.45 -10.63
CA VAL A 75 -6.10 -14.61 -9.65
C VAL A 75 -7.04 -13.41 -9.65
N LEU A 76 -6.54 -12.22 -9.99
CA LEU A 76 -7.33 -10.98 -10.04
C LEU A 76 -8.32 -10.93 -11.22
N PHE A 77 -8.18 -11.79 -12.23
CA PHE A 77 -9.20 -11.92 -13.27
C PHE A 77 -10.51 -12.49 -12.74
N LEU A 78 -10.47 -13.28 -11.67
CA LEU A 78 -11.66 -13.89 -11.07
C LEU A 78 -12.63 -12.82 -10.49
N PRO A 79 -12.23 -11.93 -9.57
CA PRO A 79 -13.11 -10.86 -9.10
C PRO A 79 -13.47 -9.90 -10.23
N ARG A 80 -12.57 -9.66 -11.20
CA ARG A 80 -12.87 -8.83 -12.37
C ARG A 80 -14.02 -9.39 -13.19
N LEU A 81 -14.02 -10.69 -13.48
CA LEU A 81 -15.04 -11.34 -14.30
C LEU A 81 -16.37 -11.48 -13.53
N LEU A 82 -16.32 -11.80 -12.23
CA LEU A 82 -17.51 -12.00 -11.40
C LEU A 82 -18.23 -10.68 -11.07
N LEU A 83 -17.49 -9.60 -10.85
CA LEU A 83 -18.07 -8.31 -10.46
C LEU A 83 -18.39 -7.40 -11.65
N PHE A 84 -17.78 -7.63 -12.81
CA PHE A 84 -17.97 -6.80 -14.00
C PHE A 84 -18.24 -7.66 -15.24
N THR A 85 -19.50 -7.66 -15.67
CA THR A 85 -19.84 -8.13 -17.02
C THR A 85 -19.20 -7.24 -18.08
N PRO A 86 -18.69 -7.81 -19.19
CA PRO A 86 -18.18 -7.03 -20.30
C PRO A 86 -19.34 -6.26 -20.96
N GLN A 87 -19.59 -5.03 -20.52
CA GLN A 87 -20.23 -4.05 -21.38
C GLN A 87 -19.16 -3.54 -22.34
N SER A 88 -19.37 -3.73 -23.64
CA SER A 88 -18.55 -3.12 -24.68
C SER A 88 -18.70 -1.61 -24.61
N PRO A 89 -17.68 -0.86 -24.16
CA PRO A 89 -17.68 0.58 -24.34
C PRO A 89 -17.30 0.87 -25.81
N PRO A 90 -17.78 1.96 -26.40
CA PRO A 90 -17.23 2.43 -27.66
C PRO A 90 -15.72 2.64 -27.51
N LEU A 91 -14.92 2.19 -28.49
CA LEU A 91 -13.46 2.32 -28.47
C LEU A 91 -13.10 3.81 -28.31
N PRO A 92 -12.43 4.22 -27.22
CA PRO A 92 -11.88 5.56 -27.14
C PRO A 92 -10.81 5.75 -28.23
N PRO A 93 -10.50 7.00 -28.62
CA PRO A 93 -9.46 7.28 -29.61
C PRO A 93 -8.12 6.63 -29.21
N PRO A 94 -7.22 6.33 -30.15
CA PRO A 94 -6.01 5.54 -29.91
C PRO A 94 -4.98 6.22 -28.97
N SER A 95 -5.04 7.54 -28.81
CA SER A 95 -4.04 8.32 -28.06
C SER A 95 -4.08 8.17 -26.52
N PRO A 96 -5.24 8.10 -25.82
CA PRO A 96 -5.29 7.79 -24.39
C PRO A 96 -4.84 6.36 -24.05
N LEU A 97 -5.16 5.38 -24.89
CA LEU A 97 -4.81 3.97 -24.63
C LEU A 97 -3.31 3.70 -24.74
N LEU A 98 -2.62 4.30 -25.72
CA LEU A 98 -1.17 4.16 -25.84
C LEU A 98 -0.44 4.77 -24.64
N LYS A 99 -0.86 5.97 -24.19
CA LYS A 99 -0.29 6.62 -23.00
C LYS A 99 -0.52 5.79 -21.73
N LEU A 100 -1.71 5.24 -21.57
CA LEU A 100 -2.05 4.36 -20.44
C LEU A 100 -1.24 3.06 -20.48
N GLY A 101 -1.11 2.44 -21.66
CA GLY A 101 -0.28 1.25 -21.86
C GLY A 101 1.19 1.49 -21.51
N LEU A 102 1.76 2.61 -21.99
CA LEU A 102 3.13 3.01 -21.64
C LEU A 102 3.29 3.28 -20.14
N ALA A 103 2.29 3.90 -19.49
CA ALA A 103 2.30 4.11 -18.05
C ALA A 103 2.30 2.77 -17.28
N TYR A 104 1.46 1.81 -17.66
CA TYR A 104 1.43 0.49 -17.04
C TYR A 104 2.71 -0.31 -17.26
N VAL A 105 3.30 -0.24 -18.46
CA VAL A 105 4.59 -0.85 -18.75
C VAL A 105 5.69 -0.21 -17.91
N GLY A 106 5.76 1.12 -17.87
CA GLY A 106 6.74 1.85 -17.06
C GLY A 106 6.63 1.51 -15.57
N LEU A 107 5.41 1.54 -15.02
CA LEU A 107 5.14 1.17 -13.63
C LEU A 107 5.56 -0.27 -13.34
N GLY A 108 5.16 -1.24 -14.17
CA GLY A 108 5.51 -2.65 -13.96
C GLY A 108 7.02 -2.92 -14.02
N LEU A 109 7.74 -2.25 -14.92
CA LEU A 109 9.20 -2.34 -15.01
C LEU A 109 9.88 -1.75 -13.77
N ILE A 110 9.46 -0.57 -13.32
CA ILE A 110 10.01 0.07 -12.11
C ILE A 110 9.70 -0.81 -10.88
N THR A 111 8.51 -1.40 -10.79
CA THR A 111 8.16 -2.35 -9.71
C THR A 111 9.06 -3.59 -9.71
N ALA A 112 9.43 -4.13 -10.88
CA ALA A 112 10.35 -5.26 -10.94
C ALA A 112 11.76 -4.88 -10.45
N VAL A 113 12.24 -3.68 -10.80
CA VAL A 113 13.52 -3.15 -10.31
C VAL A 113 13.48 -2.94 -8.79
N ASP A 114 12.42 -2.32 -8.29
CA ASP A 114 12.20 -2.09 -6.85
C ASP A 114 12.24 -3.38 -6.04
N SER A 115 11.52 -4.40 -6.53
CA SER A 115 11.48 -5.74 -5.95
C SER A 115 12.86 -6.40 -5.89
N LEU A 116 13.67 -6.22 -6.93
CA LEU A 116 15.04 -6.74 -6.99
C LEU A 116 15.95 -6.02 -5.99
N LEU A 117 15.85 -4.68 -5.90
CA LEU A 117 16.64 -3.89 -4.95
C LEU A 117 16.33 -4.25 -3.50
N TYR A 118 15.05 -4.42 -3.15
CA TYR A 118 14.65 -4.88 -1.82
C TYR A 118 15.18 -6.28 -1.52
N SER A 119 15.15 -7.18 -2.51
CA SER A 119 15.72 -8.52 -2.35
C SER A 119 17.22 -8.46 -2.04
N TYR A 120 18.01 -7.66 -2.76
CA TYR A 120 19.43 -7.43 -2.42
C TYR A 120 19.64 -6.76 -1.07
N GLY A 121 18.77 -5.81 -0.70
CA GLY A 121 18.78 -5.16 0.60
C GLY A 121 18.65 -6.17 1.74
N LEU A 122 17.72 -7.11 1.61
CA LEU A 122 17.45 -8.16 2.60
C LEU A 122 18.60 -9.18 2.70
N LEU A 123 19.37 -9.36 1.63
CA LEU A 123 20.56 -10.23 1.60
C LEU A 123 21.77 -9.62 2.33
N TYR A 124 21.96 -8.31 2.23
CA TYR A 124 23.18 -7.63 2.70
C TYR A 124 23.02 -6.86 4.02
N LEU A 125 21.79 -6.59 4.46
CA LEU A 125 21.50 -5.89 5.70
C LEU A 125 20.92 -6.82 6.76
N THR A 126 21.19 -6.51 8.02
CA THR A 126 20.44 -7.09 9.13
C THR A 126 18.97 -6.64 9.05
N VAL A 127 18.06 -7.44 9.62
CA VAL A 127 16.62 -7.18 9.57
C VAL A 127 16.26 -5.79 10.14
N SER A 128 16.96 -5.36 11.19
CA SER A 128 16.76 -4.04 11.81
C SER A 128 17.24 -2.90 10.91
N ALA A 129 18.44 -3.02 10.33
CA ALA A 129 18.99 -2.03 9.40
C ALA A 129 18.13 -1.92 8.13
N TYR A 130 17.69 -3.05 7.57
CA TYR A 130 16.76 -3.09 6.45
C TYR A 130 15.45 -2.36 6.76
N SER A 131 14.83 -2.65 7.90
CA SER A 131 13.55 -2.04 8.31
C SER A 131 13.68 -0.52 8.53
N LEU A 132 14.81 -0.06 9.07
CA LEU A 132 15.10 1.37 9.22
C LEU A 132 15.15 2.06 7.87
N VAL A 133 15.92 1.51 6.94
CA VAL A 133 16.10 2.12 5.63
C VAL A 133 14.76 2.12 4.88
N CYS A 134 13.96 1.06 4.99
CA CYS A 134 12.60 1.02 4.45
C CYS A 134 11.72 2.16 4.98
N ALA A 135 11.83 2.53 6.27
CA ALA A 135 11.01 3.61 6.82
C ALA A 135 11.25 4.98 6.16
N THR A 136 12.41 5.17 5.51
CA THR A 136 12.69 6.38 4.71
C THR A 136 11.73 6.56 3.54
N GLN A 137 11.02 5.50 3.13
CA GLN A 137 9.97 5.56 2.11
C GLN A 137 8.88 6.58 2.46
N LEU A 138 8.57 6.77 3.74
CA LEU A 138 7.59 7.80 4.11
C LEU A 138 8.10 9.20 3.73
N GLY A 139 9.37 9.49 4.03
CA GLY A 139 10.02 10.75 3.70
C GLY A 139 10.03 11.02 2.20
N PHE A 140 10.44 10.04 1.41
CA PHE A 140 10.41 10.13 -0.05
C PHE A 140 8.99 10.30 -0.60
N ASN A 141 8.02 9.60 -0.03
CA ASN A 141 6.64 9.69 -0.48
C ASN A 141 6.02 11.05 -0.21
N ALA A 142 6.35 11.70 0.90
CA ALA A 142 5.96 13.10 1.11
C ALA A 142 6.58 14.00 0.03
N VAL A 143 7.87 13.86 -0.25
CA VAL A 143 8.51 14.66 -1.31
C VAL A 143 7.82 14.43 -2.67
N PHE A 144 7.62 13.18 -3.08
CA PHE A 144 6.99 12.86 -4.36
C PHE A 144 5.52 13.26 -4.42
N SER A 145 4.74 13.06 -3.36
CA SER A 145 3.33 13.47 -3.33
C SER A 145 3.17 15.00 -3.42
N TYR A 146 4.09 15.78 -2.85
CA TYR A 146 4.09 17.24 -3.02
C TYR A 146 4.47 17.67 -4.43
N PHE A 147 5.55 17.13 -4.99
CA PHE A 147 6.05 17.59 -6.29
C PHE A 147 5.30 17.01 -7.50
N ILE A 148 4.89 15.74 -7.44
CA ILE A 148 4.25 15.02 -8.56
C ILE A 148 2.73 15.17 -8.50
N ASN A 149 2.14 15.00 -7.30
CA ASN A 149 0.70 14.99 -7.12
C ASN A 149 0.15 16.35 -6.67
N GLY A 150 1.01 17.26 -6.23
CA GLY A 150 0.59 18.59 -5.77
C GLY A 150 -0.14 18.57 -4.43
N GLU A 151 0.04 17.53 -3.61
CA GLU A 151 -0.55 17.46 -2.27
C GLU A 151 -0.01 18.60 -1.39
N LYS A 152 -0.91 19.33 -0.73
CA LYS A 152 -0.53 20.37 0.24
C LYS A 152 -0.40 19.75 1.62
N PHE A 153 0.81 19.73 2.18
CA PHE A 153 1.02 19.23 3.53
C PHE A 153 0.57 20.22 4.59
N THR A 154 -0.13 19.70 5.60
CA THR A 154 -0.37 20.38 6.87
C THR A 154 0.80 20.13 7.84
N ASP A 155 1.03 21.05 8.79
CA ASP A 155 2.13 20.98 9.76
C ASP A 155 2.16 19.65 10.55
N LEU A 156 1.00 19.03 10.77
CA LEU A 156 0.88 17.75 11.46
C LEU A 156 1.32 16.55 10.60
N THR A 157 1.18 16.63 9.29
CA THR A 157 1.63 15.58 8.36
C THR A 157 3.15 15.56 8.34
N LEU A 158 3.78 16.75 8.33
CA LEU A 158 5.22 16.91 8.51
C LEU A 158 5.69 16.44 9.88
N ASN A 159 4.97 16.77 10.96
CA ASN A 159 5.32 16.31 12.30
C ASN A 159 5.25 14.78 12.46
N SER A 160 4.20 14.15 11.92
CA SER A 160 4.03 12.70 11.93
C SER A 160 5.13 12.01 11.12
N LEU A 161 5.55 12.62 10.01
CA LEU A 161 6.63 12.14 9.16
C LEU A 161 7.98 12.19 9.88
N VAL A 162 8.26 13.30 10.55
CA VAL A 162 9.46 13.47 11.38
C VAL A 162 9.45 12.44 12.51
N LEU A 163 8.32 12.25 13.20
CA LEU A 163 8.18 11.26 14.27
C LEU A 163 8.36 9.81 13.79
N LEU A 164 7.81 9.44 12.62
CA LEU A 164 7.99 8.10 12.04
C LEU A 164 9.43 7.85 11.60
N THR A 165 10.10 8.87 11.04
CA THR A 165 11.51 8.82 10.68
C THR A 165 12.41 8.69 11.92
N PHE A 166 12.11 9.44 12.99
CA PHE A 166 12.83 9.36 14.26
C PHE A 166 12.59 8.02 14.99
N SER A 167 11.35 7.52 14.95
CA SER A 167 10.99 6.22 15.55
C SER A 167 11.74 5.08 14.87
N ALA A 168 11.87 5.13 13.54
CA ALA A 168 12.68 4.17 12.80
C ALA A 168 14.16 4.30 13.19
N ALA A 169 14.71 5.54 13.23
CA ALA A 169 16.11 5.81 13.61
C ALA A 169 16.46 5.28 15.00
N ILE A 170 15.57 5.45 15.99
CA ILE A 170 15.76 4.92 17.35
C ILE A 170 15.78 3.39 17.38
N LEU A 171 14.94 2.73 16.57
CA LEU A 171 14.91 1.26 16.46
C LEU A 171 16.22 0.69 15.87
N ALA A 172 16.94 1.49 15.09
CA ALA A 172 18.19 1.09 14.45
C ALA A 172 19.44 1.31 15.31
N VAL A 173 19.46 2.35 16.15
CA VAL A 173 20.63 2.72 16.98
C VAL A 173 20.89 1.71 18.11
N ARG A 174 20.09 0.64 18.24
CA ARG A 174 20.25 -0.40 19.27
C ARG A 174 20.42 -1.84 18.76
N SER A 175 20.95 -2.01 17.55
CA SER A 175 21.45 -3.32 17.12
C SER A 175 22.91 -3.43 17.55
N ASP A 176 23.15 -3.97 18.75
CA ASP A 176 24.49 -4.26 19.26
C ASP A 176 25.24 -5.23 18.32
N ASP A 177 26.53 -4.91 18.14
CA ASP A 177 27.63 -5.65 17.53
C ASP A 177 27.35 -7.09 17.05
N ASP A 178 26.89 -7.23 15.81
CA ASP A 178 26.98 -8.50 15.07
C ASP A 178 28.14 -8.41 14.05
N PRO A 179 29.25 -9.17 14.24
CA PRO A 179 30.47 -9.06 13.43
C PRO A 179 30.32 -9.58 11.98
N THR A 180 29.10 -9.89 11.56
CA THR A 180 28.76 -10.41 10.23
C THR A 180 28.42 -9.34 9.19
N ALA A 181 28.51 -8.04 9.54
CA ALA A 181 28.42 -6.92 8.61
C ALA A 181 29.61 -6.93 7.62
N GLY A 182 29.52 -7.81 6.63
CA GLY A 182 30.56 -8.05 5.64
C GLY A 182 30.81 -6.87 4.71
N ARG A 183 31.78 -7.04 3.81
CA ARG A 183 32.32 -6.08 2.82
C ARG A 183 31.28 -5.39 1.91
N HIS A 184 30.01 -5.78 1.98
CA HIS A 184 28.92 -5.32 1.13
C HIS A 184 27.79 -4.60 1.87
N TYR A 185 27.95 -4.28 3.16
CA TYR A 185 26.95 -3.53 3.94
C TYR A 185 26.56 -2.19 3.31
N GLY A 186 27.55 -1.41 2.84
CA GLY A 186 27.29 -0.13 2.16
C GLY A 186 26.49 -0.28 0.86
N LEU A 187 26.70 -1.37 0.12
CA LEU A 187 25.92 -1.68 -1.07
C LEU A 187 24.46 -2.01 -0.69
N GLY A 188 24.26 -2.87 0.33
CA GLY A 188 22.93 -3.18 0.86
C GLY A 188 22.15 -1.94 1.31
N PHE A 189 22.81 -1.01 2.00
CA PHE A 189 22.23 0.26 2.42
C PHE A 189 21.77 1.11 1.23
N VAL A 190 22.65 1.33 0.25
CA VAL A 190 22.34 2.15 -0.93
C VAL A 190 21.21 1.52 -1.76
N LEU A 191 21.23 0.20 -1.95
CA LEU A 191 20.17 -0.49 -2.70
C LEU A 191 18.82 -0.42 -1.97
N THR A 192 18.80 -0.56 -0.64
CA THR A 192 17.55 -0.46 0.15
C THR A 192 17.01 0.98 0.19
N LEU A 193 17.90 1.97 0.24
CA LEU A 193 17.51 3.38 0.20
C LEU A 193 16.93 3.74 -1.17
N ALA A 194 17.56 3.26 -2.24
CA ALA A 194 17.06 3.39 -3.61
C ALA A 194 15.70 2.68 -3.78
N ALA A 195 15.52 1.49 -3.22
CA ALA A 195 14.22 0.80 -3.20
C ALA A 195 13.15 1.63 -2.49
N SER A 196 13.46 2.16 -1.29
CA SER A 196 12.51 3.00 -0.54
C SER A 196 12.07 4.25 -1.31
N ALA A 197 13.00 4.86 -2.07
CA ALA A 197 12.69 5.96 -2.97
C ALA A 197 11.85 5.50 -4.17
N LEU A 198 12.19 4.38 -4.81
CA LEU A 198 11.44 3.83 -5.95
C LEU A 198 10.03 3.41 -5.54
N TYR A 199 9.84 2.72 -4.43
CA TYR A 199 8.54 2.37 -3.88
C TYR A 199 7.65 3.61 -3.73
N SER A 200 8.18 4.66 -3.11
CA SER A 200 7.48 5.93 -2.94
C SER A 200 7.12 6.59 -4.27
N LEU A 201 8.05 6.58 -5.22
CA LEU A 201 7.81 7.09 -6.57
C LEU A 201 6.75 6.28 -7.31
N ILE A 202 6.74 4.95 -7.18
CA ILE A 202 5.72 4.06 -7.76
C ILE A 202 4.34 4.50 -7.24
N LEU A 203 4.16 4.68 -5.93
CA LEU A 203 2.89 5.11 -5.36
C LEU A 203 2.40 6.45 -5.95
N SER A 204 3.27 7.45 -5.99
CA SER A 204 2.95 8.76 -6.55
C SER A 204 2.61 8.70 -8.05
N LEU A 205 3.37 7.92 -8.84
CA LEU A 205 3.09 7.69 -10.26
C LEU A 205 1.79 6.92 -10.48
N MET A 206 1.46 5.99 -9.59
CA MET A 206 0.20 5.28 -9.63
C MET A 206 -0.98 6.23 -9.42
N GLU A 207 -0.90 7.10 -8.42
CA GLU A 207 -1.89 8.14 -8.16
C GLU A 207 -2.02 9.11 -9.34
N LEU A 208 -0.89 9.59 -9.89
CA LEU A 208 -0.89 10.46 -11.08
C LEU A 208 -1.56 9.78 -12.28
N THR A 209 -1.35 8.47 -12.44
CA THR A 209 -1.99 7.66 -13.50
C THR A 209 -3.51 7.63 -13.30
N PHE A 210 -3.99 7.50 -12.06
CA PHE A 210 -5.42 7.60 -11.77
C PHE A 210 -6.00 8.97 -12.11
N GLU A 211 -5.31 10.04 -11.72
CA GLU A 211 -5.79 11.41 -11.92
C GLU A 211 -5.79 11.84 -13.38
N LYS A 212 -4.73 11.50 -14.12
CA LYS A 212 -4.47 12.05 -15.46
C LYS A 212 -4.90 11.13 -16.59
N LEU A 213 -4.77 9.81 -16.43
CA LEU A 213 -4.96 8.83 -17.51
C LEU A 213 -6.24 8.02 -17.33
N VAL A 214 -6.46 7.43 -16.16
CA VAL A 214 -7.61 6.55 -15.90
C VAL A 214 -8.89 7.35 -15.68
N ARG A 215 -8.82 8.43 -14.89
CA ARG A 215 -9.96 9.31 -14.52
C ARG A 215 -11.20 8.59 -13.99
N SER A 216 -11.02 7.38 -13.46
CA SER A 216 -12.06 6.56 -12.86
C SER A 216 -11.54 5.98 -11.55
N ARG A 217 -12.30 6.16 -10.47
CA ARG A 217 -12.02 5.59 -9.15
C ARG A 217 -12.75 4.26 -8.92
N SER A 218 -13.11 3.56 -10.00
CA SER A 218 -13.86 2.31 -9.90
C SER A 218 -12.95 1.14 -9.50
N LEU A 219 -13.50 0.17 -8.77
CA LEU A 219 -12.78 -1.06 -8.42
C LEU A 219 -12.32 -1.83 -9.68
N ARG A 220 -13.01 -1.69 -10.81
CA ARG A 220 -12.55 -2.22 -12.11
C ARG A 220 -11.24 -1.59 -12.55
N ALA A 221 -11.11 -0.27 -12.43
CA ALA A 221 -9.90 0.45 -12.79
C ALA A 221 -8.73 0.11 -11.86
N VAL A 222 -8.99 -0.08 -10.57
CA VAL A 222 -8.02 -0.61 -9.58
C VAL A 222 -7.51 -1.99 -10.00
N LEU A 223 -8.42 -2.91 -10.34
CA LEU A 223 -8.06 -4.24 -10.80
C LEU A 223 -7.30 -4.19 -12.14
N ASP A 224 -7.73 -3.37 -13.11
CA ASP A 224 -7.05 -3.20 -14.40
C ASP A 224 -5.61 -2.77 -14.20
N MET A 225 -5.42 -1.69 -13.45
CA MET A 225 -4.11 -1.15 -13.17
C MET A 225 -3.20 -2.19 -12.51
N GLN A 226 -3.69 -2.89 -11.49
CA GLN A 226 -2.91 -3.90 -10.79
C GLN A 226 -2.59 -5.11 -11.69
N ILE A 227 -3.54 -5.58 -12.51
CA ILE A 227 -3.32 -6.72 -13.41
C ILE A 227 -2.24 -6.39 -14.43
N TYR A 228 -2.31 -5.24 -15.09
CA TYR A 228 -1.36 -4.90 -16.16
C TYR A 228 0.04 -4.58 -15.62
N THR A 229 0.15 -3.85 -14.51
CA THR A 229 1.46 -3.56 -13.91
C THR A 229 2.10 -4.83 -13.36
N ALA A 230 1.32 -5.71 -12.71
CA ALA A 230 1.82 -6.98 -12.21
C ALA A 230 2.23 -7.93 -13.33
N ALA A 231 1.47 -8.01 -14.44
CA ALA A 231 1.84 -8.83 -15.59
C ALA A 231 3.19 -8.42 -16.19
N VAL A 232 3.44 -7.12 -16.34
CA VAL A 232 4.73 -6.59 -16.82
C VAL A 232 5.85 -6.88 -15.81
N SER A 233 5.59 -6.67 -14.52
CA SER A 233 6.54 -6.97 -13.45
C SER A 233 6.92 -8.46 -13.42
N THR A 234 5.93 -9.35 -13.55
CA THR A 234 6.14 -10.80 -13.63
C THR A 234 6.95 -11.18 -14.86
N ALA A 235 6.68 -10.59 -16.02
CA ALA A 235 7.45 -10.85 -17.24
C ALA A 235 8.91 -10.42 -17.09
N ALA A 236 9.16 -9.25 -16.50
CA ALA A 236 10.52 -8.75 -16.24
C ALA A 236 11.27 -9.64 -15.22
N ALA A 237 10.60 -10.03 -14.14
CA ALA A 237 11.17 -10.93 -13.13
C ALA A 237 11.44 -12.33 -13.70
N ALA A 238 10.55 -12.85 -14.56
CA ALA A 238 10.75 -14.11 -15.25
C ALA A 238 11.97 -14.05 -16.18
N ALA A 239 12.10 -12.98 -16.96
CA ALA A 239 13.27 -12.76 -17.79
C ALA A 239 14.56 -12.74 -16.95
N GLY A 240 14.55 -12.05 -15.80
CA GLY A 240 15.67 -12.06 -14.86
C GLY A 240 16.00 -13.45 -14.31
N LEU A 241 15.00 -14.27 -13.97
CA LEU A 241 15.18 -15.66 -13.55
C LEU A 241 15.86 -16.52 -14.63
N PHE A 242 15.47 -16.33 -15.90
CA PHE A 242 16.06 -17.06 -17.02
C PHE A 242 17.47 -16.59 -17.35
N ILE A 243 17.72 -15.27 -17.33
CA ILE A 243 19.02 -14.67 -17.64
C ILE A 243 20.05 -15.01 -16.56
N SER A 244 19.67 -14.99 -15.28
CA SER A 244 20.56 -15.35 -14.16
C SER A 244 20.90 -16.84 -14.10
N GLY A 245 20.09 -17.70 -14.74
CA GLY A 245 20.26 -19.14 -14.72
C GLY A 245 19.75 -19.82 -13.44
N GLU A 246 19.17 -19.06 -12.50
CA GLU A 246 18.61 -19.57 -11.24
C GLU A 246 17.52 -20.64 -11.47
N TYR A 247 16.81 -20.58 -12.59
CA TYR A 247 15.80 -21.58 -12.98
C TYR A 247 16.34 -23.03 -12.96
N ARG A 248 17.65 -23.24 -13.19
CA ARG A 248 18.28 -24.56 -13.19
C ARG A 248 18.42 -25.16 -11.79
N GLY A 249 18.45 -24.30 -10.76
CA GLY A 249 18.58 -24.69 -9.36
C GLY A 249 17.25 -25.00 -8.68
N LEU A 250 16.14 -24.45 -9.19
CA LEU A 250 14.82 -24.50 -8.53
C LEU A 250 14.35 -25.91 -8.21
N ARG A 251 14.60 -26.89 -9.09
CA ARG A 251 14.21 -28.28 -8.84
C ARG A 251 14.95 -28.86 -7.63
N ARG A 252 16.27 -28.62 -7.53
CA ARG A 252 17.05 -29.07 -6.37
C ARG A 252 16.65 -28.33 -5.10
N GLU A 253 16.33 -27.05 -5.22
CA GLU A 253 15.83 -26.26 -4.10
C GLU A 253 14.51 -26.82 -3.57
N ALA A 254 13.56 -27.13 -4.46
CA ALA A 254 12.27 -27.70 -4.08
C ALA A 254 12.40 -29.12 -3.49
N GLU A 255 13.30 -29.95 -4.03
CA GLU A 255 13.62 -31.29 -3.49
C GLU A 255 14.31 -31.21 -2.12
N GLY A 256 15.16 -30.19 -1.91
CA GLY A 256 15.88 -29.94 -0.66
C GLY A 256 15.12 -29.11 0.37
N PHE A 257 13.91 -28.65 0.06
CA PHE A 257 13.11 -27.80 0.94
C PHE A 257 12.69 -28.59 2.18
N GLY A 258 12.90 -28.03 3.37
CA GLY A 258 12.70 -28.72 4.65
C GLY A 258 11.28 -29.23 4.93
N ARG A 259 10.30 -28.84 4.10
CA ARG A 259 8.88 -29.26 4.19
C ARG A 259 8.39 -30.02 2.95
N GLY A 260 9.32 -30.43 2.08
CA GLY A 260 9.06 -31.10 0.82
C GLY A 260 8.58 -30.18 -0.31
N GLU A 261 8.55 -30.72 -1.52
CA GLU A 261 8.22 -29.99 -2.75
C GLU A 261 6.81 -29.38 -2.73
N VAL A 262 5.82 -30.09 -2.16
CA VAL A 262 4.45 -29.57 -2.02
C VAL A 262 4.43 -28.36 -1.08
N GLY A 263 5.17 -28.42 0.03
CA GLY A 263 5.29 -27.32 0.97
C GLY A 263 5.93 -26.09 0.31
N TYR A 264 7.00 -26.31 -0.46
CA TYR A 264 7.67 -25.27 -1.23
C TYR A 264 6.71 -24.53 -2.18
N VAL A 265 6.00 -25.29 -3.03
CA VAL A 265 5.05 -24.73 -3.99
C VAL A 265 3.90 -24.00 -3.30
N MET A 266 3.34 -24.58 -2.22
CA MET A 266 2.26 -23.94 -1.46
C MET A 266 2.71 -22.64 -0.80
N THR A 267 3.92 -22.60 -0.23
CA THR A 267 4.48 -21.38 0.34
C THR A 267 4.59 -20.28 -0.71
N LEU A 268 5.11 -20.58 -1.90
CA LEU A 268 5.25 -19.59 -2.97
C LEU A 268 3.88 -19.11 -3.48
N ILE A 269 2.94 -20.02 -3.73
CA ILE A 269 1.59 -19.66 -4.22
C ILE A 269 0.89 -18.74 -3.23
N TRP A 270 0.83 -19.12 -1.95
CA TRP A 270 0.12 -18.33 -0.94
C TRP A 270 0.84 -17.03 -0.61
N ALA A 271 2.17 -16.98 -0.68
CA ALA A 271 2.92 -15.73 -0.59
C ALA A 271 2.54 -14.79 -1.74
N SER A 272 2.49 -15.30 -2.97
CA SER A 272 2.09 -14.52 -4.14
C SER A 272 0.66 -14.01 -4.04
N VAL A 273 -0.28 -14.85 -3.62
CA VAL A 273 -1.67 -14.43 -3.39
C VAL A 273 -1.72 -13.34 -2.33
N GLY A 274 -0.99 -13.50 -1.22
CA GLY A 274 -0.88 -12.48 -0.18
C GLY A 274 -0.39 -11.14 -0.72
N TRP A 275 0.65 -11.14 -1.54
CA TRP A 275 1.16 -9.92 -2.19
C TRP A 275 0.16 -9.27 -3.14
N GLN A 276 -0.60 -10.06 -3.90
CA GLN A 276 -1.65 -9.49 -4.75
C GLN A 276 -2.80 -8.88 -3.96
N VAL A 277 -3.20 -9.51 -2.86
CA VAL A 277 -4.19 -8.94 -1.93
C VAL A 277 -3.69 -7.60 -1.38
N THR A 278 -2.42 -7.53 -0.97
CA THR A 278 -1.78 -6.28 -0.52
C THR A 278 -1.83 -5.21 -1.59
N ASN A 279 -1.41 -5.53 -2.81
CA ASN A 279 -1.30 -4.57 -3.90
C ASN A 279 -2.67 -4.05 -4.35
N VAL A 280 -3.70 -4.90 -4.38
CA VAL A 280 -5.08 -4.43 -4.65
C VAL A 280 -5.56 -3.49 -3.55
N GLY A 281 -5.29 -3.81 -2.28
CA GLY A 281 -5.58 -2.91 -1.16
C GLY A 281 -4.87 -1.56 -1.30
N LEU A 282 -3.59 -1.59 -1.65
CA LEU A 282 -2.74 -0.42 -1.83
C LEU A 282 -3.25 0.49 -2.97
N VAL A 283 -3.44 -0.08 -4.17
CA VAL A 283 -3.96 0.65 -5.33
C VAL A 283 -5.39 1.17 -5.06
N GLY A 284 -6.19 0.42 -4.32
CA GLY A 284 -7.51 0.86 -3.86
C GLY A 284 -7.45 2.08 -2.93
N LEU A 285 -6.54 2.08 -1.95
CA LEU A 285 -6.31 3.24 -1.08
C LEU A 285 -5.80 4.47 -1.84
N ILE A 286 -4.93 4.26 -2.83
CA ILE A 286 -4.45 5.34 -3.71
C ILE A 286 -5.62 5.97 -4.46
N SER A 287 -6.50 5.14 -5.05
CA SER A 287 -7.66 5.60 -5.79
C SER A 287 -8.70 6.33 -4.91
N GLU A 288 -8.90 5.85 -3.67
CA GLU A 288 -9.92 6.39 -2.76
C GLU A 288 -9.44 7.60 -1.95
N VAL A 289 -8.14 7.63 -1.59
CA VAL A 289 -7.54 8.63 -0.69
C VAL A 289 -6.34 9.31 -1.35
N SER A 290 -5.14 8.70 -1.26
CA SER A 290 -3.90 9.16 -1.91
C SER A 290 -2.74 8.16 -1.73
N ALA A 291 -1.63 8.38 -2.44
CA ALA A 291 -0.36 7.66 -2.30
C ALA A 291 0.24 7.81 -0.90
N LEU A 292 0.15 9.00 -0.31
CA LEU A 292 0.62 9.25 1.04
C LEU A 292 -0.10 8.37 2.05
N PHE A 293 -1.44 8.41 2.02
CA PHE A 293 -2.25 7.62 2.93
C PHE A 293 -1.98 6.12 2.79
N SER A 294 -1.92 5.63 1.54
CA SER A 294 -1.65 4.21 1.27
C SER A 294 -0.30 3.75 1.84
N ASN A 295 0.75 4.56 1.69
CA ASN A 295 2.07 4.22 2.23
C ASN A 295 2.10 4.21 3.76
N VAL A 296 1.39 5.14 4.41
CA VAL A 296 1.25 5.16 5.87
C VAL A 296 0.60 3.85 6.34
N ILE A 297 -0.51 3.43 5.72
CA ILE A 297 -1.18 2.17 6.07
C ILE A 297 -0.26 0.96 5.83
N SER A 298 0.46 0.89 4.70
CA SER A 298 1.41 -0.20 4.44
C SER A 298 2.55 -0.25 5.47
N THR A 299 3.07 0.92 5.85
CA THR A 299 4.14 1.04 6.86
C THR A 299 3.67 0.58 8.25
N LEU A 300 2.40 0.81 8.61
CA LEU A 300 1.81 0.27 9.84
C LEU A 300 1.75 -1.27 9.85
N GLY A 301 1.74 -1.91 8.69
CA GLY A 301 1.78 -3.38 8.57
C GLY A 301 3.14 -3.99 8.90
N ILE A 302 4.23 -3.22 8.83
CA ILE A 302 5.60 -3.70 9.08
C ILE A 302 5.77 -4.27 10.50
N PRO A 303 5.35 -3.60 11.59
CA PRO A 303 5.45 -4.15 12.94
C PRO A 303 4.42 -5.26 13.24
N ILE A 304 3.35 -5.39 12.45
CA ILE A 304 2.31 -6.41 12.66
C ILE A 304 2.83 -7.82 12.36
N ALA A 305 3.60 -7.99 11.28
CA ALA A 305 4.14 -9.30 10.89
C ALA A 305 5.06 -9.92 11.97
N PRO A 306 6.04 -9.20 12.58
CA PRO A 306 6.80 -9.69 13.73
C PRO A 306 5.95 -10.07 14.94
N VAL A 307 4.83 -9.37 15.20
CA VAL A 307 3.92 -9.70 16.31
C VAL A 307 3.19 -11.02 16.03
N PHE A 308 2.67 -11.21 14.82
CA PHE A 308 2.11 -12.50 14.43
C PHE A 308 3.16 -13.60 14.39
N ALA A 309 4.40 -13.29 14.03
CA ALA A 309 5.49 -14.26 14.06
C ALA A 309 5.75 -14.76 15.48
N VAL A 310 5.77 -13.87 16.47
CA VAL A 310 5.87 -14.21 17.90
C VAL A 310 4.70 -15.10 18.32
N ILE A 311 3.46 -14.76 17.95
CA ILE A 311 2.27 -15.49 18.38
C ILE A 311 2.20 -16.90 17.74
N LEU A 312 2.45 -17.00 16.44
CA LEU A 312 2.26 -18.23 15.65
C LEU A 312 3.49 -19.15 15.69
N PHE A 313 4.70 -18.60 15.65
CA PHE A 313 5.95 -19.37 15.66
C PHE A 313 6.58 -19.46 17.06
N LYS A 314 5.92 -18.91 18.10
CA LYS A 314 6.42 -18.84 19.48
C LYS A 314 7.79 -18.18 19.58
N ASP A 315 8.02 -17.20 18.72
CA ASP A 315 9.29 -16.49 18.63
C ASP A 315 9.48 -15.60 19.87
N LYS A 316 10.71 -15.43 20.38
CA LYS A 316 10.94 -14.61 21.58
C LYS A 316 10.71 -13.13 21.29
N MET A 317 9.86 -12.48 22.10
CA MET A 317 9.47 -11.08 21.93
C MET A 317 10.27 -10.19 22.88
N ASP A 318 11.14 -9.36 22.31
CA ASP A 318 11.96 -8.42 23.06
C ASP A 318 11.16 -7.15 23.42
N GLY A 319 11.50 -6.48 24.52
CA GLY A 319 10.76 -5.34 25.07
C GLY A 319 10.65 -4.15 24.11
N VAL A 320 11.62 -4.00 23.19
CA VAL A 320 11.62 -2.97 22.15
C VAL A 320 10.54 -3.21 21.10
N LYS A 321 10.24 -4.47 20.74
CA LYS A 321 9.13 -4.80 19.82
C LYS A 321 7.80 -4.32 20.41
N VAL A 322 7.63 -4.48 21.73
CA VAL A 322 6.44 -4.01 22.47
C VAL A 322 6.34 -2.49 22.46
N ILE A 323 7.45 -1.77 22.69
CA ILE A 323 7.46 -0.30 22.65
C ILE A 323 7.17 0.23 21.24
N SER A 324 7.72 -0.41 20.19
CA SER A 324 7.42 -0.03 18.79
C SER A 324 5.95 -0.22 18.44
N LEU A 325 5.32 -1.27 18.98
CA LEU A 325 3.91 -1.56 18.80
C LEU A 325 3.04 -0.50 19.50
N LEU A 326 3.41 -0.09 20.72
CA LEU A 326 2.72 0.95 21.46
C LEU A 326 2.83 2.32 20.77
N LEU A 327 3.99 2.64 20.19
CA LEU A 327 4.19 3.86 19.39
C LEU A 327 3.40 3.84 18.08
N ALA A 328 3.34 2.71 17.39
CA ALA A 328 2.51 2.55 16.18
C ALA A 328 1.02 2.71 16.50
N ILE A 329 0.55 2.11 17.60
CA ILE A 329 -0.82 2.26 18.10
C ILE A 329 -1.09 3.73 18.49
N TRP A 330 -0.16 4.39 19.16
CA TRP A 330 -0.29 5.80 19.53
C TRP A 330 -0.38 6.71 18.31
N GLY A 331 0.51 6.54 17.32
CA GLY A 331 0.48 7.28 16.06
C GLY A 331 -0.83 7.07 15.29
N PHE A 332 -1.35 5.84 15.29
CA PHE A 332 -2.64 5.50 14.70
C PHE A 332 -3.81 6.19 15.41
N ILE A 333 -3.82 6.16 16.75
CA ILE A 333 -4.83 6.84 17.56
C ILE A 333 -4.78 8.36 17.33
N SER A 334 -3.58 8.96 17.25
CA SER A 334 -3.43 10.38 16.96
C SER A 334 -3.95 10.75 15.58
N TYR A 335 -3.68 9.95 14.54
CA TYR A 335 -4.17 10.20 13.18
C TYR A 335 -5.70 10.15 13.11
N PHE A 336 -6.33 9.13 13.68
CA PHE A 336 -7.79 9.01 13.71
C PHE A 336 -8.46 10.06 14.59
N TYR A 337 -7.83 10.41 15.71
CA TYR A 337 -8.34 11.47 16.59
C TYR A 337 -8.30 12.83 15.90
N GLN A 338 -7.26 13.10 15.11
CA GLN A 338 -7.18 14.31 14.28
C GLN A 338 -8.33 14.38 13.27
N HIS A 339 -8.60 13.27 12.56
CA HIS A 339 -9.69 13.20 11.60
C HIS A 339 -11.08 13.36 12.26
N TYR A 340 -11.22 12.90 13.50
CA TYR A 340 -12.41 13.13 14.33
C TYR A 340 -12.52 14.59 14.81
N LEU A 341 -11.41 15.24 15.18
CA LEU A 341 -11.40 16.65 15.55
C LEU A 341 -11.75 17.55 14.38
N ASP A 342 -11.22 17.27 13.18
CA ASP A 342 -11.54 18.00 11.96
C ASP A 342 -13.03 17.84 11.61
N TYR A 343 -13.59 16.64 11.79
CA TYR A 343 -15.03 16.40 11.66
C TYR A 343 -15.86 17.21 12.67
N LYS A 344 -15.40 17.29 13.93
CA LYS A 344 -16.09 18.03 14.98
C LYS A 344 -15.99 19.55 14.77
N ALA A 345 -14.86 20.03 14.25
CA ALA A 345 -14.63 21.42 13.90
C ALA A 345 -15.49 21.87 12.71
N GLN A 346 -15.56 21.05 11.65
CA GLN A 346 -16.48 21.29 10.53
C GLN A 346 -17.93 21.32 10.99
N LYS A 347 -18.36 20.33 11.80
CA LYS A 347 -19.73 20.30 12.34
C LYS A 347 -20.05 21.51 13.21
N LYS A 348 -19.08 22.01 13.99
CA LYS A 348 -19.26 23.19 14.85
C LYS A 348 -19.32 24.48 14.02
N ALA A 349 -18.54 24.58 12.95
CA ALA A 349 -18.58 25.70 12.01
C ALA A 349 -19.90 25.78 11.25
N THR A 350 -20.45 24.64 10.82
CA THR A 350 -21.78 24.57 10.18
C THR A 350 -22.89 25.06 11.13
N VAL A 351 -22.90 24.57 12.38
CA VAL A 351 -23.90 24.96 13.40
C VAL A 351 -23.77 26.43 13.83
N LEU A 352 -22.57 27.01 13.79
CA LEU A 352 -22.36 28.43 14.09
C LEU A 352 -22.75 29.34 12.91
N GLY A 353 -22.55 28.89 11.67
CA GLY A 353 -23.03 29.58 10.47
C GLY A 353 -24.56 29.65 10.42
N GLU A 354 -25.24 28.52 10.61
CA GLU A 354 -26.71 28.43 10.67
C GLU A 354 -27.31 29.33 11.77
N ARG A 355 -26.61 29.49 12.90
CA ARG A 355 -27.07 30.32 14.03
C ARG A 355 -26.76 31.81 13.87
N GLY A 356 -25.84 32.17 12.97
CA GLY A 356 -25.53 33.54 12.57
C GLY A 356 -26.57 34.07 11.58
N ASP A 357 -26.83 33.30 10.52
CA ASP A 357 -27.85 33.65 9.52
C ASP A 357 -29.26 33.76 10.13
N ALA A 358 -29.61 32.90 11.08
CA ALA A 358 -30.90 32.96 11.79
C ALA A 358 -31.06 34.21 12.70
N ARG A 359 -29.97 34.87 13.11
CA ARG A 359 -30.05 36.12 13.88
C ARG A 359 -30.18 37.33 12.97
N ASP A 360 -29.43 37.35 11.87
CA ASP A 360 -29.46 38.46 10.91
C ASP A 360 -30.77 38.48 10.09
N ALA A 361 -31.46 37.36 9.94
CA ALA A 361 -32.81 37.29 9.36
C ALA A 361 -33.94 37.74 10.32
N SER A 362 -33.64 37.92 11.61
CA SER A 362 -34.61 38.27 12.66
C SER A 362 -34.49 39.71 13.19
N ALA A 363 -33.52 40.47 12.67
CA ALA A 363 -33.28 41.89 12.93
C ALA A 363 -33.67 42.71 11.71
#